data_AF-A0A3M0XWQ6-F1
#
_entry.id   AF-A0A3M0XWQ6-F1
#
_cell.length_a   1.000
_cell.length_b   1.000
_cell.length_c   1.000
_cell.angle_alpha   90.00
_cell.angle_beta   90.00
_cell.angle_gamma   90.00
#
_symmetry.space_group_name_H-M   'P 1'
#
loop_
_entity.id
_entity.type
_entity.pdbx_description
1 polymer ?
#
loop_
_entity_poly.entity_id
_entity_poly.type
_entity_poly.pdbx_seq_one_letter_code
_entity_poly.pdbx_strand_id
1 'polypeptide(L)'
;MTAVPDAASAEAQGSAATPDAAALSRTRTTLSRRWLLKLGVFAVGLAALGVWALYDGLVAFPARGREAAAFAELQYLQAVRDAGAISQASVDDPKRALAELRTRRSALLQQLQEAQGASRTAAAARTAMELKRLDWLEALSRVGWLEPARTRFDDPLQRLSELEQQWRNKPAPKRLSAYDIPLQWAIVAGCALALAWIAFLLLRARAKTYRFDAERLALTLPDGRTVAPEDVEEFDKRKWHKFFVTLRLRDGVAVELDLLRYEPLEAWVLAMEQAANAAEQEQLAASSAP
;
A
#
# COMPACT_ATOMS: atom_id res chain seq x y z
N MET A 1 -24.29 16.46 -34.88
CA MET A 1 -23.55 17.53 -34.17
C MET A 1 -24.34 17.87 -32.92
N THR A 2 -24.08 17.15 -31.82
CA THR A 2 -24.72 17.36 -30.52
C THR A 2 -23.74 18.13 -29.65
N ALA A 3 -24.11 19.36 -29.29
CA ALA A 3 -23.32 20.25 -28.45
C ALA A 3 -23.24 19.68 -27.03
N VAL A 4 -22.01 19.51 -26.53
CA VAL A 4 -21.73 19.19 -25.13
C VAL A 4 -21.84 20.50 -24.33
N PRO A 5 -22.67 20.57 -23.27
CA PRO A 5 -22.77 21.77 -22.45
C PRO A 5 -21.51 21.96 -21.60
N ASP A 6 -20.98 23.19 -21.63
CA ASP A 6 -19.88 23.68 -20.80
C ASP A 6 -20.27 23.63 -19.31
N ALA A 7 -19.78 22.62 -18.60
CA ALA A 7 -19.98 22.43 -17.16
C ALA A 7 -18.77 22.91 -16.33
N ALA A 8 -18.08 23.97 -16.77
CA ALA A 8 -16.77 24.35 -16.23
C ALA A 8 -16.67 25.77 -15.61
N SER A 9 -17.78 26.38 -15.15
CA SER A 9 -17.69 27.76 -14.61
C SER A 9 -18.49 28.05 -13.34
N ALA A 10 -18.97 27.03 -12.63
CA ALA A 10 -19.60 27.20 -11.34
C ALA A 10 -18.75 26.54 -10.26
N GLU A 11 -17.79 27.27 -9.68
CA GLU A 11 -17.45 27.19 -8.24
C GLU A 11 -16.27 28.12 -7.91
N ALA A 12 -16.33 28.72 -6.71
CA ALA A 12 -15.33 29.58 -6.07
C ALA A 12 -15.45 31.12 -6.24
N GLN A 13 -16.68 31.67 -6.21
CA GLN A 13 -16.85 32.96 -5.53
C GLN A 13 -16.80 32.70 -4.02
N GLY A 14 -15.59 32.69 -3.47
CA GLY A 14 -15.38 32.70 -2.03
C GLY A 14 -15.91 34.00 -1.46
N SER A 15 -17.11 33.95 -0.88
CA SER A 15 -17.66 35.02 -0.05
C SER A 15 -16.56 35.48 0.91
N ALA A 16 -16.18 36.75 0.85
CA ALA A 16 -15.27 37.38 1.79
C ALA A 16 -15.95 37.41 3.17
N ALA A 17 -15.99 36.25 3.83
CA ALA A 17 -16.58 36.09 5.13
C ALA A 17 -15.74 36.92 6.10
N THR A 18 -16.39 37.84 6.79
CA THR A 18 -15.81 38.54 7.93
C THR A 18 -15.17 37.49 8.85
N PRO A 19 -13.89 37.65 9.24
CA PRO A 19 -13.22 36.69 10.10
C PRO A 19 -14.07 36.44 11.35
N ASP A 20 -14.37 35.16 11.61
CA ASP A 20 -15.20 34.75 12.74
C ASP A 20 -14.59 35.29 14.04
N ALA A 21 -15.32 36.11 14.79
CA ALA A 21 -14.83 36.71 16.04
C ALA A 21 -14.36 35.63 17.03
N ALA A 22 -14.97 34.43 17.01
CA ALA A 22 -14.56 33.30 17.82
C ALA A 22 -13.20 32.69 17.41
N ALA A 23 -12.76 32.93 16.17
CA ALA A 23 -11.44 32.54 15.70
C ALA A 23 -10.35 33.48 16.21
N LEU A 24 -10.63 34.78 16.26
CA LEU A 24 -9.71 35.81 16.76
C LEU A 24 -9.51 35.74 18.28
N SER A 25 -10.52 35.26 19.03
CA SER A 25 -10.42 35.10 20.48
C SER A 25 -9.53 33.92 20.92
N ARG A 26 -9.10 33.04 19.99
CA ARG A 26 -8.19 31.94 20.32
C ARG A 26 -6.76 32.41 20.27
N THR A 27 -5.98 32.08 21.30
CA THR A 27 -4.57 32.45 21.40
C THR A 27 -3.62 31.38 20.86
N ARG A 28 -4.11 30.18 20.55
CA ARG A 28 -3.28 29.04 20.14
C ARG A 28 -3.93 28.26 18.99
N THR A 29 -3.11 27.87 18.02
CA THR A 29 -3.54 26.95 16.96
C THR A 29 -3.78 25.54 17.49
N THR A 30 -4.75 24.87 16.87
CA THR A 30 -5.03 23.45 17.04
C THR A 30 -5.00 22.78 15.67
N LEU A 31 -4.81 21.46 15.63
CA LEU A 31 -4.87 20.73 14.36
C LEU A 31 -6.30 20.73 13.83
N SER A 32 -6.46 21.02 12.54
CA SER A 32 -7.76 20.98 11.87
C SER A 32 -8.41 19.61 12.04
N ARG A 33 -9.64 19.59 12.57
CA ARG A 33 -10.42 18.34 12.72
C ARG A 33 -10.69 17.69 11.37
N ARG A 34 -10.90 18.50 10.32
CA ARG A 34 -11.17 18.01 8.96
C ARG A 34 -9.93 17.31 8.39
N TRP A 35 -8.75 17.90 8.59
CA TRP A 35 -7.49 17.27 8.18
C TRP A 35 -7.21 15.97 8.95
N LEU A 36 -7.42 15.99 10.28
CA LEU A 36 -7.25 14.80 11.12
C LEU A 36 -8.21 13.67 10.72
N LEU A 37 -9.47 13.99 10.43
CA LEU A 37 -10.45 13.00 9.96
C LEU A 37 -10.02 12.37 8.64
N LYS A 38 -9.56 13.17 7.67
CA LYS A 38 -9.04 12.67 6.39
C LYS A 38 -7.88 11.70 6.61
N LEU A 39 -6.89 12.08 7.42
CA LEU A 39 -5.77 11.20 7.75
C LEU A 39 -6.23 9.93 8.50
N GLY A 40 -7.19 10.06 9.41
CA GLY A 40 -7.76 8.93 10.15
C GLY A 40 -8.41 7.91 9.22
N VAL A 41 -9.21 8.35 8.26
CA VAL A 41 -9.83 7.48 7.25
C VAL A 41 -8.76 6.74 6.43
N PHE A 42 -7.72 7.44 5.96
CA PHE A 42 -6.60 6.81 5.25
C PHE A 42 -5.87 5.78 6.13
N ALA A 43 -5.60 6.11 7.38
CA ALA A 43 -4.92 5.20 8.32
C ALA A 43 -5.75 3.93 8.58
N VAL A 44 -7.07 4.06 8.79
CA VAL A 44 -7.96 2.90 8.98
C VAL A 44 -7.99 2.02 7.73
N GLY A 45 -8.09 2.61 6.54
CA GLY A 45 -8.05 1.86 5.28
C GLY A 45 -6.75 1.07 5.09
N LEU A 46 -5.60 1.70 5.36
CA LEU A 46 -4.29 1.04 5.28
C LEU A 46 -4.14 -0.08 6.33
N ALA A 47 -4.63 0.13 7.55
CA ALA A 47 -4.60 -0.90 8.59
C ALA A 47 -5.45 -2.12 8.20
N ALA A 48 -6.67 -1.90 7.68
CA ALA A 48 -7.53 -2.98 7.21
C ALA A 48 -6.88 -3.78 6.06
N LEU A 49 -6.31 -3.08 5.07
CA LEU A 49 -5.58 -3.70 3.97
C LEU A 49 -4.36 -4.50 4.46
N GLY A 50 -3.60 -3.96 5.40
CA GLY A 50 -2.44 -4.62 5.99
C GLY A 50 -2.82 -5.89 6.76
N VAL A 51 -3.90 -5.85 7.56
CA VAL A 51 -4.41 -7.03 8.29
C VAL A 51 -4.92 -8.10 7.32
N TRP A 52 -5.62 -7.70 6.25
CA TRP A 52 -6.08 -8.62 5.23
C TRP A 52 -4.91 -9.31 4.51
N ALA A 53 -3.91 -8.56 4.07
CA ALA A 53 -2.72 -9.12 3.43
C ALA A 53 -1.93 -10.04 4.37
N LEU A 54 -1.86 -9.69 5.66
CA LEU A 54 -1.22 -10.52 6.69
C LEU A 54 -1.96 -11.84 6.88
N TYR A 55 -3.30 -11.81 6.97
CA TYR A 55 -4.12 -13.02 7.04
C TYR A 55 -3.89 -13.91 5.81
N ASP A 56 -3.92 -13.32 4.62
CA ASP A 56 -3.71 -14.05 3.38
C ASP A 56 -2.33 -14.71 3.34
N GLY A 57 -1.27 -13.96 3.70
CA GLY A 57 0.10 -14.45 3.71
C GLY A 57 0.37 -15.55 4.74
N LEU A 58 -0.26 -15.50 5.91
CA LEU A 58 -0.03 -16.44 7.01
C LEU A 58 -0.95 -17.66 6.97
N VAL A 59 -2.20 -17.49 6.53
CA VAL A 59 -3.24 -18.52 6.67
C VAL A 59 -3.74 -18.99 5.32
N ALA A 60 -4.28 -18.08 4.49
CA ALA A 60 -5.01 -18.48 3.29
C ALA A 60 -4.10 -19.06 2.19
N PHE A 61 -2.99 -18.39 1.86
CA PHE A 61 -2.08 -18.86 0.81
C PHE A 61 -1.33 -20.14 1.20
N PRO A 62 -0.82 -20.30 2.43
CA PRO A 62 -0.25 -21.58 2.87
C PRO A 62 -1.27 -22.72 2.83
N ALA A 63 -2.51 -22.49 3.29
CA ALA A 63 -3.57 -23.51 3.22
C ALA A 63 -3.85 -23.94 1.78
N ARG A 64 -4.06 -22.97 0.87
CA ARG A 64 -4.25 -23.24 -0.56
C ARG A 64 -3.06 -23.96 -1.20
N GLY A 65 -1.85 -23.57 -0.83
CA GLY A 65 -0.64 -24.20 -1.36
C GLY A 65 -0.52 -25.67 -0.93
N ARG A 66 -0.92 -26.01 0.30
CA ARG A 66 -0.97 -27.40 0.78
C ARG A 66 -1.99 -28.23 0.01
N GLU A 67 -3.17 -27.68 -0.25
CA GLU A 67 -4.19 -28.32 -1.08
C GLU A 67 -3.69 -28.55 -2.51
N ALA A 68 -3.05 -27.54 -3.10
CA ALA A 68 -2.44 -27.65 -4.43
C ALA A 68 -1.32 -28.70 -4.47
N ALA A 69 -0.51 -28.80 -3.42
CA ALA A 69 0.52 -29.83 -3.30
C ALA A 69 -0.08 -31.24 -3.19
N ALA A 70 -1.13 -31.43 -2.38
CA ALA A 70 -1.82 -32.72 -2.25
C ALA A 70 -2.52 -33.14 -3.56
N PHE A 71 -3.07 -32.20 -4.32
CA PHE A 71 -3.62 -32.51 -5.64
C PHE A 71 -2.52 -32.83 -6.66
N ALA A 72 -1.38 -32.16 -6.61
CA ALA A 72 -0.23 -32.51 -7.44
C ALA A 72 0.36 -33.89 -7.08
N GLU A 73 0.33 -34.25 -5.79
CA GLU A 73 0.68 -35.60 -5.29
C GLU A 73 -0.22 -36.67 -5.91
N LEU A 74 -1.54 -36.44 -5.93
CA LEU A 74 -2.50 -37.33 -6.59
C LEU A 74 -2.14 -37.55 -8.07
N GLN A 75 -1.89 -36.46 -8.81
CA GLN A 75 -1.52 -36.56 -10.23
C GLN A 75 -0.20 -37.30 -10.44
N TYR A 76 0.77 -37.12 -9.53
CA TYR A 76 2.03 -37.84 -9.55
C TYR A 76 1.81 -39.34 -9.32
N LEU A 77 1.12 -39.73 -8.24
CA LEU A 77 0.88 -41.14 -7.92
C LEU A 77 0.06 -41.86 -9.01
N GLN A 78 -0.89 -41.18 -9.65
CA GLN A 78 -1.59 -41.70 -10.83
C GLN A 78 -0.62 -41.97 -11.98
N ALA A 79 0.26 -41.02 -12.30
CA ALA A 79 1.25 -41.20 -13.36
C ALA A 79 2.27 -42.30 -13.04
N VAL A 80 2.65 -42.47 -11.77
CA VAL A 80 3.53 -43.56 -11.32
C VAL A 80 2.85 -44.92 -11.45
N ARG A 81 1.57 -45.03 -11.06
CA ARG A 81 0.75 -46.25 -11.23
C ARG A 81 0.66 -46.63 -12.70
N ASP A 82 0.33 -45.66 -13.56
CA ASP A 82 0.15 -45.88 -14.99
C ASP A 82 1.47 -46.27 -15.69
N ALA A 83 2.61 -45.85 -15.13
CA ALA A 83 3.95 -46.27 -15.56
C ALA A 83 4.40 -47.63 -14.99
N GLY A 84 3.60 -48.27 -14.13
CA GLY A 84 3.94 -49.54 -13.49
C GLY A 84 5.05 -49.43 -12.45
N ALA A 85 5.29 -48.24 -11.89
CA ALA A 85 6.43 -47.94 -11.03
C ALA A 85 6.03 -47.56 -9.58
N ILE A 86 4.84 -47.98 -9.13
CA ILE A 86 4.24 -47.51 -7.86
C ILE A 86 5.11 -47.77 -6.63
N SER A 87 5.87 -48.86 -6.61
CA SER A 87 6.84 -49.17 -5.54
C SER A 87 8.03 -48.21 -5.48
N GLN A 88 8.24 -47.37 -6.50
CA GLN A 88 9.31 -46.37 -6.60
C GLN A 88 8.79 -44.94 -6.45
N ALA A 89 7.57 -44.75 -5.93
CA ALA A 89 6.96 -43.43 -5.76
C ALA A 89 7.67 -42.54 -4.73
N SER A 90 8.37 -43.15 -3.76
CA SER A 90 9.06 -42.41 -2.70
C SER A 90 10.26 -41.61 -3.22
N VAL A 91 10.48 -40.43 -2.64
CA VAL A 91 11.62 -39.55 -2.93
C VAL A 91 12.42 -39.32 -1.66
N ASP A 92 13.62 -39.89 -1.58
CA ASP A 92 14.48 -39.79 -0.41
C ASP A 92 15.11 -38.40 -0.22
N ASP A 93 15.59 -37.80 -1.30
CA ASP A 93 16.17 -36.45 -1.31
C ASP A 93 15.35 -35.55 -2.25
N PRO A 94 14.25 -34.97 -1.75
CA PRO A 94 13.35 -34.18 -2.59
C PRO A 94 13.98 -32.87 -3.08
N LYS A 95 14.98 -32.32 -2.37
CA LYS A 95 15.68 -31.11 -2.78
C LYS A 95 16.59 -31.37 -3.98
N ARG A 96 17.40 -32.44 -3.92
CA ARG A 96 18.24 -32.86 -5.05
C ARG A 96 17.39 -33.26 -6.24
N ALA A 97 16.35 -34.07 -6.04
CA ALA A 97 15.45 -34.49 -7.11
C ALA A 97 14.77 -33.30 -7.79
N LEU A 98 14.31 -32.29 -7.03
CA LEU A 98 13.73 -31.07 -7.59
C LEU A 98 14.75 -30.30 -8.44
N ALA A 99 15.99 -30.14 -7.96
CA ALA A 99 17.04 -29.44 -8.70
C ALA A 99 17.38 -30.15 -10.02
N GLU A 100 17.51 -31.48 -9.99
CA GLU A 100 17.76 -32.29 -11.19
C GLU A 100 16.62 -32.18 -12.22
N LEU A 101 15.38 -32.38 -11.76
CA LEU A 101 14.20 -32.32 -12.63
C LEU A 101 13.97 -30.94 -13.23
N ARG A 102 14.28 -29.86 -12.49
CA ARG A 102 14.23 -28.49 -13.04
C ARG A 102 15.19 -28.31 -14.20
N THR A 103 16.42 -28.81 -14.08
CA THR A 103 17.41 -28.77 -15.16
C THR A 103 16.96 -29.58 -16.38
N ARG A 104 16.31 -30.72 -16.16
CA ARG A 104 15.80 -31.60 -17.23
C ARG A 104 14.45 -31.17 -17.81
N ARG A 105 13.78 -30.15 -17.26
CA ARG A 105 12.39 -29.79 -17.60
C ARG A 105 12.15 -29.58 -19.09
N SER A 106 13.00 -28.80 -19.76
CA SER A 106 12.86 -28.52 -21.19
C SER A 106 12.97 -29.78 -22.05
N ALA A 107 13.97 -30.64 -21.75
CA ALA A 107 14.16 -31.91 -22.43
C ALA A 107 12.97 -32.87 -22.22
N LEU A 108 12.43 -32.95 -20.99
CA LEU A 108 11.26 -33.77 -20.70
C LEU A 108 10.01 -33.31 -21.47
N LEU A 109 9.80 -32.00 -21.58
CA LEU A 109 8.69 -31.46 -22.36
C LEU A 109 8.84 -31.79 -23.86
N GLN A 110 10.04 -31.64 -24.41
CA GLN A 110 10.33 -32.00 -25.79
C GLN A 110 10.09 -33.49 -26.04
N GLN A 111 10.61 -34.37 -25.18
CA GLN A 111 10.39 -35.82 -25.27
C GLN A 111 8.91 -36.19 -25.20
N LEU A 112 8.13 -35.53 -24.32
CA LEU A 112 6.70 -35.76 -24.22
C LEU A 112 5.97 -35.34 -25.50
N GLN A 113 6.36 -34.22 -26.11
CA GLN A 113 5.78 -33.74 -27.36
C GLN A 113 6.09 -34.67 -28.54
N GLU A 114 7.33 -35.14 -28.67
CA GLU A 114 7.73 -36.11 -29.68
C GLU A 114 6.97 -37.44 -29.52
N ALA A 115 6.73 -37.86 -28.27
CA ALA A 115 5.99 -39.08 -27.97
C ALA A 115 4.47 -38.99 -28.24
N GLN A 116 3.88 -37.79 -28.36
CA GLN A 116 2.44 -37.66 -28.65
C GLN A 116 2.05 -38.13 -30.06
N GLY A 117 3.01 -38.18 -31.00
CA GLY A 117 2.79 -38.67 -32.37
C GLY A 117 2.90 -40.19 -32.52
N ALA A 118 3.45 -40.90 -31.52
CA ALA A 118 3.60 -42.34 -31.52
C ALA A 118 2.66 -42.96 -30.47
N SER A 119 2.07 -44.13 -30.76
CA SER A 119 1.18 -44.85 -29.81
C SER A 119 1.79 -44.90 -28.40
N ARG A 120 0.98 -44.68 -27.35
CA ARG A 120 1.38 -44.59 -25.92
C ARG A 120 2.49 -45.58 -25.56
N THR A 121 3.74 -45.13 -25.59
CA THR A 121 4.90 -45.97 -25.25
C THR A 121 5.16 -45.93 -23.74
N ALA A 122 5.82 -46.95 -23.21
CA ALA A 122 6.31 -46.95 -21.83
C ALA A 122 7.26 -45.77 -21.56
N ALA A 123 8.01 -45.31 -22.57
CA ALA A 123 8.85 -44.12 -22.48
C ALA A 123 8.02 -42.85 -22.23
N ALA A 124 6.93 -42.66 -22.98
CA ALA A 124 6.02 -41.53 -22.79
C ALA A 124 5.43 -41.48 -21.38
N ALA A 125 5.01 -42.65 -20.85
CA ALA A 125 4.49 -42.76 -19.49
C ALA A 125 5.53 -42.37 -18.43
N ARG A 126 6.79 -42.81 -18.59
CA ARG A 126 7.90 -42.42 -17.69
C ARG A 126 8.20 -40.92 -17.75
N THR A 127 8.24 -40.32 -18.93
CA THR A 127 8.46 -38.87 -19.08
C THR A 127 7.32 -38.06 -18.45
N ALA A 128 6.07 -38.47 -18.66
CA ALA A 128 4.91 -37.84 -18.03
C ALA A 128 4.97 -37.94 -16.50
N MET A 129 5.36 -39.11 -15.96
CA MET A 129 5.58 -39.33 -14.54
C MET A 129 6.66 -38.39 -13.97
N GLU A 130 7.81 -38.23 -14.63
CA GLU A 130 8.88 -37.30 -14.18
C GLU A 130 8.40 -35.83 -14.16
N LEU A 131 7.62 -35.39 -15.15
CA LEU A 131 7.02 -34.05 -15.15
C LEU A 131 6.02 -33.85 -14.01
N LYS A 132 5.19 -34.86 -13.70
CA LYS A 132 4.27 -34.79 -12.56
C LYS A 132 5.01 -34.80 -11.23
N ARG A 133 6.11 -35.54 -11.12
CA ARG A 133 7.01 -35.48 -9.96
C ARG A 133 7.57 -34.08 -9.79
N LEU A 134 8.02 -33.43 -10.86
CA LEU A 134 8.49 -32.05 -10.83
C LEU A 134 7.39 -31.09 -10.34
N ASP A 135 6.19 -31.18 -10.89
CA ASP A 135 5.05 -30.33 -10.51
C ASP A 135 4.71 -30.46 -9.01
N TRP A 136 4.72 -31.69 -8.48
CA TRP A 136 4.48 -31.99 -7.07
C TRP A 136 5.58 -31.43 -6.17
N LEU A 137 6.85 -31.68 -6.48
CA LEU A 137 7.98 -31.16 -5.71
C LEU A 137 8.05 -29.63 -5.76
N GLU A 138 7.71 -29.00 -6.89
CA GLU A 138 7.58 -27.53 -6.96
C GLU A 138 6.46 -27.01 -6.04
N ALA A 139 5.31 -27.71 -5.97
CA ALA A 139 4.21 -27.33 -5.10
C ALA A 139 4.60 -27.43 -3.62
N LEU A 140 5.27 -28.52 -3.21
CA LEU A 140 5.81 -28.68 -1.86
C LEU A 140 6.84 -27.61 -1.52
N SER A 141 7.73 -27.27 -2.45
CA SER A 141 8.72 -26.21 -2.25
C SER A 141 8.09 -24.84 -1.97
N ARG A 142 6.96 -24.51 -2.61
CA ARG A 142 6.28 -23.21 -2.43
C ARG A 142 5.68 -23.03 -1.04
N VAL A 143 5.34 -24.12 -0.36
CA VAL A 143 4.78 -24.09 1.01
C VAL A 143 5.77 -24.50 2.08
N GLY A 144 7.06 -24.66 1.72
CA GLY A 144 8.10 -25.05 2.68
C GLY A 144 7.99 -26.49 3.18
N TRP A 145 7.34 -27.38 2.43
CA TRP A 145 7.13 -28.80 2.78
C TRP A 145 8.01 -29.76 1.98
N LEU A 146 9.10 -29.26 1.40
CA LEU A 146 10.03 -30.06 0.61
C LEU A 146 11.01 -30.83 1.52
N GLU A 147 10.48 -31.82 2.22
CA GLU A 147 11.18 -32.66 3.20
C GLU A 147 10.89 -34.15 2.99
N PRO A 148 11.84 -35.07 3.30
CA PRO A 148 11.67 -36.51 3.06
C PRO A 148 10.43 -37.10 3.74
N ALA A 149 10.03 -36.58 4.90
CA ALA A 149 8.85 -37.04 5.63
C ALA A 149 7.52 -36.82 4.87
N ARG A 150 7.52 -35.92 3.88
CA ARG A 150 6.35 -35.62 3.03
C ARG A 150 6.43 -36.26 1.65
N THR A 151 7.57 -36.88 1.32
CA THR A 151 7.81 -37.47 0.00
C THR A 151 8.13 -38.96 0.04
N ARG A 152 8.16 -39.57 1.22
CA ARG A 152 8.26 -41.01 1.43
C ARG A 152 6.87 -41.57 1.75
N PHE A 153 6.58 -42.71 1.14
CA PHE A 153 5.33 -43.45 1.33
C PHE A 153 5.65 -44.84 1.86
N ASP A 154 4.97 -45.24 2.94
CA ASP A 154 5.03 -46.62 3.43
C ASP A 154 4.20 -47.54 2.51
N ASP A 155 2.99 -47.09 2.15
CA ASP A 155 2.13 -47.72 1.14
C ASP A 155 1.63 -46.66 0.11
N PRO A 156 2.29 -46.55 -1.05
CA PRO A 156 1.90 -45.59 -2.08
C PRO A 156 0.52 -45.87 -2.70
N LEU A 157 0.05 -47.14 -2.72
CA LEU A 157 -1.25 -47.50 -3.29
C LEU A 157 -2.38 -47.08 -2.35
N GLN A 158 -2.22 -47.33 -1.05
CA GLN A 158 -3.16 -46.83 -0.06
C GLN A 158 -3.25 -45.29 -0.14
N ARG A 159 -2.10 -44.61 -0.16
CA ARG A 159 -2.06 -43.15 -0.26
C ARG A 159 -2.76 -42.60 -1.51
N LEU A 160 -2.58 -43.25 -2.65
CA LEU A 160 -3.28 -42.90 -3.89
C LEU A 160 -4.80 -43.02 -3.71
N SER A 161 -5.29 -44.10 -3.11
CA SER A 161 -6.72 -44.31 -2.88
C SER A 161 -7.35 -43.26 -1.95
N GLU A 162 -6.63 -42.84 -0.89
CA GLU A 162 -7.04 -41.78 0.03
C GLU A 162 -7.19 -40.44 -0.71
N LEU A 163 -6.20 -40.09 -1.55
CA LEU A 163 -6.23 -38.87 -2.34
C LEU A 163 -7.34 -38.89 -3.41
N GLU A 164 -7.53 -40.02 -4.09
CA GLU A 164 -8.63 -40.20 -5.05
C GLU A 164 -9.99 -40.01 -4.37
N GLN A 165 -10.17 -40.55 -3.16
CA GLN A 165 -11.38 -40.35 -2.37
C GLN A 165 -11.55 -38.89 -1.93
N GLN A 166 -10.48 -38.25 -1.44
CA GLN A 166 -10.47 -36.85 -1.00
C GLN A 166 -10.88 -35.89 -2.13
N TRP A 167 -10.42 -36.15 -3.36
CA TRP A 167 -10.61 -35.27 -4.51
C TRP A 167 -11.75 -35.67 -5.45
N ARG A 168 -12.43 -36.80 -5.21
CA ARG A 168 -13.54 -37.30 -6.05
C ARG A 168 -14.62 -36.25 -6.34
N ASN A 169 -14.96 -35.45 -5.33
CA ASN A 169 -16.03 -34.44 -5.41
C ASN A 169 -15.52 -33.01 -5.19
N LYS A 170 -14.20 -32.80 -5.21
CA LYS A 170 -13.60 -31.48 -5.00
C LYS A 170 -13.05 -30.96 -6.33
N PRO A 171 -13.27 -29.69 -6.68
CA PRO A 171 -12.63 -29.11 -7.86
C PRO A 171 -11.11 -29.08 -7.67
N ALA A 172 -10.37 -29.13 -8.78
CA ALA A 172 -8.92 -28.98 -8.75
C ALA A 172 -8.55 -27.61 -8.12
N PRO A 173 -7.65 -27.58 -7.12
CA PRO A 173 -7.27 -26.35 -6.45
C PRO A 173 -6.44 -25.46 -7.38
N LYS A 174 -6.58 -24.14 -7.23
CA LYS A 174 -5.76 -23.17 -7.99
C LYS A 174 -4.30 -23.28 -7.56
N ARG A 175 -3.39 -23.47 -8.53
CA ARG A 175 -1.94 -23.50 -8.26
C ARG A 175 -1.50 -22.15 -7.66
N LEU A 176 -0.75 -22.23 -6.56
CA LEU A 176 -0.15 -21.06 -5.91
C LEU A 176 0.96 -20.48 -6.80
N SER A 177 0.89 -19.20 -7.15
CA SER A 177 1.98 -18.53 -7.86
C SER A 177 3.19 -18.38 -6.93
N ALA A 178 4.40 -18.44 -7.46
CA ALA A 178 5.61 -18.21 -6.67
C ALA A 178 5.66 -16.79 -6.07
N TYR A 179 4.94 -15.83 -6.67
CA TYR A 179 4.88 -14.44 -6.23
C TYR A 179 3.72 -14.13 -5.28
N ASP A 180 2.78 -15.05 -5.07
CA ASP A 180 1.58 -14.78 -4.26
C ASP A 180 1.97 -14.40 -2.82
N ILE A 181 2.81 -15.21 -2.16
CA ILE A 181 3.25 -14.97 -0.76
C ILE A 181 4.19 -13.74 -0.66
N PRO A 182 5.25 -13.59 -1.48
CA PRO A 182 6.09 -12.39 -1.45
C PRO A 182 5.32 -11.08 -1.66
N LEU A 183 4.33 -11.09 -2.56
CA LEU A 183 3.50 -9.92 -2.81
C LEU A 183 2.68 -9.52 -1.58
N GLN A 184 2.13 -10.48 -0.82
CA GLN A 184 1.43 -10.17 0.43
C GLN A 184 2.36 -9.51 1.44
N TRP A 185 3.59 -10.01 1.61
CA TRP A 185 4.57 -9.37 2.49
C TRP A 185 4.97 -7.97 2.03
N ALA A 186 5.05 -7.74 0.72
CA ALA A 186 5.28 -6.40 0.18
C ALA A 186 4.11 -5.45 0.50
N ILE A 187 2.86 -5.92 0.40
CA ILE A 187 1.67 -5.13 0.79
C ILE A 187 1.69 -4.82 2.28
N VAL A 188 1.97 -5.80 3.15
CA VAL A 188 2.09 -5.61 4.61
C VAL A 188 3.16 -4.58 4.94
N ALA A 189 4.36 -4.70 4.36
CA ALA A 189 5.45 -3.75 4.56
C ALA A 189 5.09 -2.33 4.08
N GLY A 190 4.47 -2.22 2.90
CA GLY A 190 4.01 -0.95 2.35
C GLY A 190 2.97 -0.27 3.24
N CYS A 191 1.99 -1.02 3.74
CA CYS A 191 0.98 -0.50 4.67
C CYS A 191 1.60 -0.06 6.00
N ALA A 192 2.53 -0.85 6.55
CA ALA A 192 3.23 -0.52 7.80
C ALA A 192 4.07 0.77 7.66
N LEU A 193 4.81 0.92 6.56
CA LEU A 193 5.59 2.13 6.28
C LEU A 193 4.69 3.35 6.10
N ALA A 194 3.58 3.22 5.38
CA ALA A 194 2.62 4.30 5.20
C ALA A 194 1.97 4.73 6.53
N LEU A 195 1.62 3.78 7.40
CA LEU A 195 1.11 4.07 8.74
C LEU A 195 2.14 4.76 9.62
N ALA A 196 3.39 4.28 9.61
CA ALA A 196 4.49 4.92 10.33
C ALA A 196 4.72 6.35 9.84
N TRP A 197 4.62 6.59 8.53
CA TRP A 197 4.70 7.92 7.94
C TRP A 197 3.56 8.84 8.37
N ILE A 198 2.31 8.35 8.39
CA ILE A 198 1.16 9.12 8.90
C ILE A 198 1.38 9.48 10.38
N ALA A 199 1.82 8.53 11.20
CA ALA A 199 2.12 8.77 12.61
C ALA A 199 3.22 9.83 12.77
N PHE A 200 4.31 9.73 11.99
CA PHE A 200 5.36 10.74 11.96
C PHE A 200 4.84 12.12 11.57
N LEU A 201 4.01 12.22 10.53
CA LEU A 201 3.38 13.48 10.11
C LEU A 201 2.52 14.08 11.22
N LEU A 202 1.74 13.26 11.93
CA LEU A 202 0.92 13.71 13.07
C LEU A 202 1.79 14.23 14.22
N LEU A 203 2.88 13.54 14.56
CA LEU A 203 3.82 13.98 15.58
C LEU A 203 4.49 15.29 15.20
N ARG A 204 4.97 15.40 13.95
CA ARG A 204 5.59 16.63 13.42
C ARG A 204 4.60 17.79 13.39
N ALA A 205 3.35 17.55 13.02
CA ALA A 205 2.31 18.58 13.00
C ALA A 205 1.96 19.03 14.43
N ARG A 206 1.83 18.09 15.37
CA ARG A 206 1.58 18.38 16.79
C ARG A 206 2.71 19.18 17.44
N ALA A 207 3.95 18.99 17.02
CA ALA A 207 5.10 19.72 17.54
C ALA A 207 5.10 21.21 17.13
N LYS A 208 4.43 21.57 16.02
CA LYS A 208 4.30 22.96 15.61
C LYS A 208 3.08 23.59 16.30
N THR A 209 3.29 24.73 16.92
CA THR A 209 2.23 25.53 17.54
C THR A 209 2.50 26.98 17.22
N TYR A 210 1.50 27.65 16.67
CA TYR A 210 1.44 29.10 16.53
C TYR A 210 0.61 29.70 17.66
N ARG A 211 1.00 30.87 18.14
CA ARG A 211 0.22 31.66 19.10
C ARG A 211 -0.13 33.01 18.49
N PHE A 212 -1.28 33.55 18.84
CA PHE A 212 -1.77 34.82 18.33
C PHE A 212 -2.13 35.74 19.49
N ASP A 213 -1.62 36.96 19.41
CA ASP A 213 -1.97 38.06 20.29
C ASP A 213 -2.96 38.97 19.53
N ALA A 214 -4.23 38.92 19.95
CA ALA A 214 -5.30 39.64 19.29
C ALA A 214 -5.22 41.16 19.49
N GLU A 215 -4.59 41.65 20.56
CA GLU A 215 -4.48 43.09 20.83
C GLU A 215 -3.46 43.74 19.90
N ARG A 216 -2.36 43.04 19.66
CA ARG A 216 -1.26 43.50 18.78
C ARG A 216 -1.38 42.99 17.35
N LEU A 217 -2.36 42.12 17.08
CA LEU A 217 -2.46 41.34 15.85
C LEU A 217 -1.14 40.62 15.51
N ALA A 218 -0.44 40.13 16.54
CA ALA A 218 0.90 39.58 16.39
C ALA A 218 0.90 38.05 16.44
N LEU A 219 1.62 37.42 15.51
CA LEU A 219 1.74 35.97 15.39
C LEU A 219 3.09 35.48 15.93
N THR A 220 3.07 34.72 17.02
CA THR A 220 4.26 34.00 17.52
C THR A 220 4.42 32.66 16.80
N LEU A 221 5.55 32.50 16.14
CA LEU A 221 5.96 31.33 15.37
C LEU A 221 6.46 30.20 16.28
N PRO A 222 6.58 28.96 15.77
CA PRO A 222 7.04 27.81 16.55
C PRO A 222 8.49 27.92 17.07
N ASP A 223 9.30 28.80 16.49
CA ASP A 223 10.67 29.11 16.93
C ASP A 223 10.73 30.21 18.01
N GLY A 224 9.56 30.75 18.42
CA GLY A 224 9.45 31.79 19.44
C GLY A 224 9.50 33.22 18.90
N ARG A 225 9.81 33.43 17.61
CA ARG A 225 9.76 34.77 17.00
C ARG A 225 8.33 35.25 16.90
N THR A 226 8.11 36.55 17.02
CA THR A 226 6.80 37.18 16.88
C THR A 226 6.83 38.10 15.67
N VAL A 227 5.77 38.04 14.86
CA VAL A 227 5.60 38.82 13.63
C VAL A 227 4.33 39.65 13.80
N ALA A 228 4.46 40.97 13.78
CA ALA A 228 3.35 41.92 13.75
C ALA A 228 3.03 42.34 12.31
N PRO A 229 1.86 42.95 12.03
CA PRO A 229 1.49 43.38 10.67
C PRO A 229 2.53 44.30 10.02
N GLU A 230 3.14 45.21 10.79
CA GLU A 230 4.17 46.15 10.34
C GLU A 230 5.49 45.49 9.91
N ASP A 231 5.79 44.31 10.44
CA ASP A 231 6.99 43.53 10.10
C ASP A 231 6.88 42.84 8.74
N VAL A 232 5.65 42.70 8.22
CA VAL A 232 5.35 42.02 6.95
C VAL A 232 5.46 43.01 5.80
N GLU A 233 6.29 42.66 4.82
CA GLU A 233 6.43 43.39 3.56
C GLU A 233 5.37 42.93 2.54
N GLU A 234 5.15 41.61 2.42
CA GLU A 234 4.23 41.04 1.44
C GLU A 234 3.58 39.75 1.97
N PHE A 235 2.26 39.64 1.77
CA PHE A 235 1.50 38.40 1.96
C PHE A 235 1.41 37.63 0.63
N ASP A 236 2.39 36.76 0.35
CA ASP A 236 2.42 35.98 -0.90
C ASP A 236 1.38 34.84 -0.87
N LYS A 237 0.27 35.06 -1.58
CA LYS A 237 -0.88 34.15 -1.71
C LYS A 237 -0.83 33.24 -2.95
N ARG A 238 0.30 33.13 -3.66
CA ARG A 238 0.39 32.28 -4.88
C ARG A 238 -0.01 30.82 -4.65
N LYS A 239 0.20 30.30 -3.43
CA LYS A 239 -0.16 28.93 -3.03
C LYS A 239 -1.44 28.85 -2.18
N TRP A 240 -2.28 29.89 -2.15
CA TRP A 240 -3.48 29.92 -1.30
C TRP A 240 -4.47 28.78 -1.61
N HIS A 241 -4.62 28.42 -2.88
CA HIS A 241 -5.44 27.27 -3.31
C HIS A 241 -4.90 25.90 -2.82
N LYS A 242 -3.64 25.85 -2.37
CA LYS A 242 -3.03 24.70 -1.68
C LYS A 242 -2.99 24.90 -0.17
N PHE A 243 -3.67 25.93 0.34
CA PHE A 243 -3.72 26.33 1.75
C PHE A 243 -2.35 26.70 2.32
N PHE A 244 -1.49 27.33 1.51
CA PHE A 244 -0.23 27.92 1.98
C PHE A 244 -0.20 29.41 1.69
N VAL A 245 0.34 30.17 2.63
CA VAL A 245 0.68 31.58 2.48
C VAL A 245 2.11 31.79 2.96
N THR A 246 2.87 32.59 2.23
CA THR A 246 4.24 32.95 2.62
C THR A 246 4.24 34.40 3.07
N LEU A 247 4.62 34.64 4.32
CA LEU A 247 4.87 35.98 4.82
C LEU A 247 6.31 36.36 4.46
N ARG A 248 6.48 37.40 3.64
CA ARG A 248 7.79 38.01 3.43
C ARG A 248 7.96 39.12 4.44
N LEU A 249 8.95 38.98 5.30
CA LEU A 249 9.25 39.94 6.33
C LEU A 249 10.23 40.99 5.79
N ARG A 250 10.17 42.21 6.34
CA ARG A 250 11.05 43.32 5.94
C ARG A 250 12.55 43.06 6.21
N ASP A 251 12.87 42.08 7.05
CA ASP A 251 14.24 41.61 7.28
C ASP A 251 14.75 40.65 6.18
N GLY A 252 13.93 40.38 5.15
CA GLY A 252 14.21 39.48 4.04
C GLY A 252 13.89 38.01 4.32
N VAL A 253 13.43 37.65 5.51
CA VAL A 253 13.06 36.27 5.86
C VAL A 253 11.67 35.93 5.31
N ALA A 254 11.56 34.75 4.71
CA ALA A 254 10.27 34.20 4.25
C ALA A 254 9.77 33.13 5.22
N VAL A 255 8.53 33.26 5.68
CA VAL A 255 7.86 32.32 6.60
C VAL A 255 6.66 31.68 5.91
N GLU A 256 6.73 30.39 5.60
CA GLU A 256 5.62 29.63 5.00
C GLU A 256 4.67 29.13 6.11
N LEU A 257 3.39 29.47 6.01
CA LEU A 257 2.32 29.07 6.92
C LEU A 257 1.39 28.06 6.23
N ASP A 258 1.03 26.98 6.96
CA ASP A 258 0.17 25.90 6.49
C ASP A 258 -1.24 26.09 7.06
N LEU A 259 -2.15 26.61 6.24
CA LEU A 259 -3.52 26.96 6.63
C LEU A 259 -4.43 25.72 6.67
N LEU A 260 -4.04 24.62 6.00
CA LEU A 260 -4.82 23.38 5.99
C LEU A 260 -4.74 22.64 7.33
N ARG A 261 -3.55 22.63 7.92
CA ARG A 261 -3.29 21.82 9.12
C ARG A 261 -3.63 22.53 10.42
N TYR A 262 -3.54 23.86 10.47
CA TYR A 262 -3.66 24.61 11.72
C TYR A 262 -4.86 25.56 11.70
N GLU A 263 -5.79 25.34 12.63
CA GLU A 263 -6.94 26.22 12.85
C GLU A 263 -6.75 27.00 14.17
N PRO A 264 -7.00 28.32 14.21
CA PRO A 264 -7.60 29.16 13.16
C PRO A 264 -6.59 30.07 12.42
N LEU A 265 -5.46 29.51 11.96
CA LEU A 265 -4.33 30.28 11.43
C LEU A 265 -4.71 31.17 10.23
N GLU A 266 -5.60 30.71 9.36
CA GLU A 266 -6.09 31.47 8.21
C GLU A 266 -6.77 32.79 8.63
N ALA A 267 -7.64 32.74 9.63
CA ALA A 267 -8.35 33.93 10.12
C ALA A 267 -7.36 34.96 10.70
N TRP A 268 -6.32 34.49 11.38
CA TRP A 268 -5.27 35.36 11.93
C TRP A 268 -4.47 36.06 10.83
N VAL A 269 -4.06 35.33 9.79
CA VAL A 269 -3.31 35.92 8.66
C VAL A 269 -4.15 36.96 7.92
N LEU A 270 -5.45 36.68 7.70
CA LEU A 270 -6.35 37.64 7.06
C LEU A 270 -6.55 38.91 7.90
N ALA A 271 -6.63 38.78 9.22
CA ALA A 271 -6.72 39.94 10.11
C ALA A 271 -5.43 40.79 10.10
N MET A 272 -4.27 40.14 10.10
CA MET A 272 -2.98 40.82 9.99
C MET A 272 -2.84 41.57 8.66
N GLU A 273 -3.22 40.95 7.55
CA GLU A 273 -3.17 41.57 6.23
C GLU A 273 -4.10 42.78 6.13
N GLN A 274 -5.32 42.66 6.66
CA GLN A 274 -6.26 43.80 6.69
C GLN A 274 -5.67 44.99 7.47
N ALA A 275 -5.05 44.72 8.62
CA ALA A 275 -4.41 45.76 9.42
C ALA A 275 -3.19 46.38 8.73
N ALA A 276 -2.34 45.58 8.09
CA ALA A 276 -1.19 46.07 7.33
C ALA A 276 -1.61 46.98 6.17
N ASN A 277 -2.62 46.56 5.40
CA ASN A 277 -3.15 47.34 4.28
C ASN A 277 -3.78 48.67 4.75
N ALA A 278 -4.50 48.66 5.88
CA ALA A 278 -5.08 49.87 6.47
C ALA A 278 -3.99 50.88 6.88
N ALA A 279 -2.93 50.40 7.53
CA ALA A 279 -1.80 51.25 7.93
C ALA A 279 -1.07 51.85 6.72
N GLU A 280 -0.87 51.09 5.64
CA GLU A 280 -0.28 51.60 4.40
C GLU A 280 -1.15 52.67 3.74
N GLN A 281 -2.46 52.47 3.70
CA GLN A 281 -3.40 53.47 3.17
C GLN A 281 -3.39 54.76 3.99
N GLU A 282 -3.33 54.69 5.31
CA GLU A 282 -3.21 55.87 6.18
C GLU A 282 -1.88 56.62 5.96
N GLN A 283 -0.77 55.91 5.77
CA GLN A 283 0.53 56.52 5.46
C GLN A 283 0.54 57.19 4.07
N LEU A 284 -0.07 56.56 3.08
CA LEU A 284 -0.24 57.14 1.74
C LEU A 284 -1.14 58.38 1.79
N ALA A 285 -2.24 58.34 2.56
CA ALA A 285 -3.10 59.49 2.75
C ALA A 285 -2.35 60.64 3.45
N ALA A 286 -1.60 60.36 4.52
CA ALA A 286 -0.83 61.36 5.27
C ALA A 286 0.31 61.97 4.44
N SER A 287 0.98 61.21 3.58
CA SER A 287 2.02 61.73 2.68
C SER A 287 1.48 62.49 1.47
N SER A 288 0.19 62.35 1.17
CA SER A 288 -0.50 63.08 0.10
C SER A 288 -1.19 64.38 0.54
N ALA A 289 -1.28 64.66 1.84
CA ALA A 289 -1.87 65.88 2.37
C ALA A 289 -0.93 67.08 2.10
N PRO A 290 -1.38 68.11 1.33
CA PRO A 290 -0.55 69.24 0.90
C PRO A 290 -0.19 70.22 2.02
#